data_AF-A0A1M7XWL7-F1
#
_entry.id   AF-A0A1M7XWL7-F1
#
_cell.length_a   1.000
_cell.length_b   1.000
_cell.length_c   1.000
_cell.angle_alpha   90.00
_cell.angle_beta   90.00
_cell.angle_gamma   90.00
#
_symmetry.space_group_name_H-M   'P 1'
#
loop_
_entity.id
_entity.type
_entity.pdbx_description
1 polymer ?
#
loop_
_entity_poly.entity_id
_entity_poly.type
_entity_poly.pdbx_seq_one_letter_code
_entity_poly.pdbx_strand_id
1 'polypeptide(L)'
;MMPDGPGFDFYAELRQKTNAPIIFLTCRDENESVIKGLLQGGDDYVTKPYDLNVLSAHVAAQLRRNGVMSAGKIELPPLTVDFLAGEATLDGNHILLAQKSCSF
;
A
#
# COMPACT_ATOMS: atom_id res chain seq x y z
N MET A 1 6.15 -12.37 17.43
CA MET A 1 7.31 -12.97 16.72
C MET A 1 6.82 -13.69 15.47
N MET A 2 7.49 -13.52 14.33
CA MET A 2 7.22 -14.29 13.12
C MET A 2 8.01 -15.61 13.16
N PRO A 3 7.65 -16.64 12.35
CA PRO A 3 8.31 -17.95 12.36
C PRO A 3 9.83 -17.90 12.07
N ASP A 4 10.26 -16.82 11.42
CA ASP A 4 11.59 -16.53 10.88
C ASP A 4 12.32 -15.42 11.66
N GLY A 5 11.73 -14.88 12.73
CA GLY A 5 12.39 -13.92 13.63
C GLY A 5 11.54 -12.71 14.04
N PRO A 6 12.17 -11.67 14.62
CA PRO A 6 11.51 -10.41 14.92
C PRO A 6 11.20 -9.64 13.63
N GLY A 7 9.94 -9.22 13.44
CA GLY A 7 9.53 -8.47 12.24
C GLY A 7 10.22 -7.12 12.05
N PHE A 8 10.92 -6.60 13.07
CA PHE A 8 11.68 -5.35 12.99
C PHE A 8 13.03 -5.50 12.29
N ASP A 9 13.69 -6.64 12.43
CA ASP A 9 14.95 -6.90 11.71
C ASP A 9 14.65 -7.01 10.21
N PHE A 10 13.52 -7.64 9.87
CA PHE A 10 13.00 -7.69 8.52
C PHE A 10 12.63 -6.30 7.97
N TYR A 11 12.07 -5.41 8.80
CA TYR A 11 11.80 -4.03 8.39
C TYR A 11 13.07 -3.29 7.96
N ALA A 12 14.15 -3.38 8.75
CA ALA A 12 15.41 -2.72 8.43
C ALA A 12 16.00 -3.23 7.11
N GLU A 13 15.92 -4.54 6.85
CA GLU A 13 16.34 -5.14 5.58
C GLU A 13 15.44 -4.68 4.41
N LEU A 14 14.12 -4.69 4.60
CA LEU A 14 13.16 -4.33 3.57
C LEU A 14 13.28 -2.85 3.16
N ARG A 15 13.57 -1.96 4.11
CA ARG A 15 13.81 -0.53 3.84
C ARG A 15 15.05 -0.26 3.01
N GLN A 16 16.04 -1.15 3.02
CA GLN A 16 17.19 -1.04 2.10
C GLN A 16 16.81 -1.41 0.65
N LYS A 17 15.69 -2.11 0.45
CA LYS A 17 15.24 -2.61 -0.86
C LYS A 17 14.07 -1.82 -1.45
N THR A 18 13.24 -1.19 -0.62
CA THR A 18 12.04 -0.47 -1.08
C THR A 18 11.63 0.68 -0.14
N ASN A 19 11.08 1.73 -0.74
CA ASN A 19 10.44 2.84 -0.04
C ASN A 19 8.91 2.71 0.03
N ALA A 20 8.36 1.53 -0.32
CA ALA A 20 6.92 1.30 -0.24
C ALA A 20 6.40 1.52 1.19
N PRO A 21 5.16 2.02 1.37
CA PRO A 21 4.60 2.20 2.70
C PRO A 21 4.44 0.86 3.43
N ILE A 22 4.82 0.78 4.70
CA ILE A 22 4.75 -0.43 5.52
C ILE A 22 3.73 -0.24 6.65
N ILE A 23 2.78 -1.18 6.75
CA ILE A 23 1.79 -1.24 7.82
C ILE A 23 2.06 -2.48 8.66
N PHE A 24 2.24 -2.30 9.96
CA PHE A 24 2.43 -3.40 10.90
C PHE A 24 1.09 -3.87 11.47
N LEU A 25 0.84 -5.18 11.43
CA LEU A 25 -0.33 -5.82 12.04
C LEU A 25 0.10 -6.60 13.29
N THR A 26 -0.39 -6.21 14.46
CA THR A 26 0.08 -6.74 15.75
C THR A 26 -1.08 -7.10 16.70
N CYS A 27 -0.88 -7.95 17.70
CA CYS A 27 -1.85 -8.20 18.77
C CYS A 27 -1.66 -7.18 19.93
N ARG A 28 -2.72 -6.92 20.70
CA ARG A 28 -2.82 -5.87 21.74
C ARG A 28 -1.68 -5.76 22.77
N ASP A 29 -0.85 -6.79 22.92
CA ASP A 29 0.13 -6.90 24.01
C ASP A 29 1.55 -6.40 23.64
N GLU A 30 1.73 -5.81 22.46
CA GLU A 30 3.04 -5.38 21.92
C GLU A 30 3.26 -3.86 21.96
N ASN A 31 2.78 -3.17 23.01
CA ASN A 31 2.85 -1.69 23.11
C ASN A 31 4.28 -1.11 22.98
N GLU A 32 5.31 -1.77 23.50
CA GLU A 32 6.71 -1.32 23.29
C GLU A 32 7.19 -1.52 21.85
N SER A 33 6.72 -2.58 21.18
CA SER A 33 7.05 -2.88 19.78
C SER A 33 6.40 -1.89 18.83
N VAL A 34 5.16 -1.47 19.12
CA VAL A 34 4.44 -0.43 18.37
C VAL A 34 5.16 0.92 18.47
N ILE A 35 5.59 1.31 19.67
CA ILE A 35 6.31 2.57 19.89
C ILE A 35 7.68 2.57 19.20
N LYS A 36 8.47 1.50 19.32
CA LYS A 36 9.77 1.38 18.62
C LYS A 36 9.61 1.42 17.10
N GLY A 37 8.56 0.79 16.59
CA GLY A 37 8.26 0.77 15.17
C GLY A 37 7.82 2.13 14.60
N LEU A 38 6.94 2.85 15.32
CA LEU A 38 6.55 4.24 14.99
C LEU A 38 7.76 5.17 15.00
N LEU A 39 8.65 5.03 15.98
CA LEU A 39 9.85 5.86 16.13
C LEU A 39 10.94 5.56 15.09
N GLN A 40 10.94 4.37 14.46
CA GLN A 40 11.89 3.98 13.41
C GLN A 40 11.38 4.19 11.97
N GLY A 41 10.23 4.86 11.80
CA GLY A 41 9.69 5.21 10.48
C GLY A 41 8.76 4.15 9.87
N GLY A 42 8.17 3.28 10.69
CA GLY A 42 6.99 2.52 10.27
C GLY A 42 5.86 3.50 9.96
N ASP A 43 5.28 3.39 8.76
CA ASP A 43 4.36 4.42 8.29
C ASP A 43 2.99 4.32 9.00
N ASP A 44 2.55 3.12 9.39
CA ASP A 44 1.28 2.87 10.11
C ASP A 44 1.29 1.59 10.97
N TYR A 45 0.38 1.53 11.94
CA TYR A 45 0.22 0.42 12.90
C TYR A 45 -1.26 0.09 13.11
N VAL A 46 -1.64 -1.18 12.92
CA VAL A 46 -3.01 -1.66 13.14
C VAL A 46 -3.01 -2.87 14.09
N THR A 47 -3.83 -2.80 15.14
CA THR A 47 -3.96 -3.88 16.12
C THR A 47 -5.03 -4.90 15.71
N LYS A 48 -4.78 -6.17 16.01
CA LYS A 48 -5.71 -7.29 15.86
C LYS A 48 -6.54 -7.46 17.15
N PRO A 49 -7.83 -7.85 17.02
CA PRO A 49 -8.58 -8.00 15.77
C PRO A 49 -8.93 -6.61 15.17
N TYR A 50 -8.99 -6.54 13.84
CA TYR A 50 -9.32 -5.32 13.10
C TYR A 50 -10.51 -5.52 12.16
N ASP A 51 -11.18 -4.41 11.83
CA ASP A 51 -12.15 -4.33 10.76
C ASP A 51 -11.44 -4.14 9.41
N LEU A 52 -11.88 -4.86 8.36
CA LEU A 52 -11.27 -4.82 7.03
C LEU A 52 -11.47 -3.47 6.32
N ASN A 53 -12.58 -2.79 6.55
CA ASN A 53 -12.83 -1.45 6.00
C ASN A 53 -11.89 -0.44 6.64
N VAL A 54 -11.65 -0.58 7.94
CA VAL A 54 -10.68 0.25 8.66
C VAL A 54 -9.28 0.02 8.09
N LEU A 55 -8.81 -1.23 7.99
CA LEU A 55 -7.50 -1.54 7.39
C LEU A 55 -7.38 -0.99 5.96
N SER A 56 -8.44 -1.09 5.16
CA SER A 56 -8.46 -0.55 3.79
C SER A 56 -8.31 0.98 3.76
N ALA A 57 -8.94 1.68 4.72
CA ALA A 57 -8.79 3.12 4.86
C ALA A 57 -7.36 3.52 5.25
N HIS A 58 -6.70 2.74 6.12
CA HIS A 58 -5.29 2.94 6.45
C HIS A 58 -4.39 2.76 5.22
N VAL A 59 -4.57 1.69 4.44
CA VAL A 59 -3.83 1.48 3.17
C VAL A 59 -4.01 2.65 2.21
N ALA A 60 -5.25 3.09 1.98
CA ALA A 60 -5.54 4.20 1.08
C ALA A 60 -4.91 5.53 1.57
N ALA A 61 -4.92 5.79 2.87
CA ALA A 61 -4.28 6.98 3.44
C ALA A 61 -2.77 6.99 3.21
N GLN A 62 -2.13 5.82 3.28
CA GLN A 62 -0.68 5.68 3.12
C GLN A 62 -0.21 5.80 1.68
N LEU A 63 -0.95 5.22 0.75
CA LEU A 63 -0.72 5.42 -0.67
C LEU A 63 -0.89 6.89 -1.05
N ARG A 64 -1.89 7.59 -0.48
CA ARG A 64 -2.09 9.03 -0.72
C ARG A 64 -0.94 9.87 -0.17
N ARG A 65 -0.49 9.61 1.07
CA ARG A 65 0.60 10.35 1.72
C ARG A 65 1.94 10.20 1.01
N ASN A 66 2.21 9.02 0.45
CA ASN A 66 3.46 8.73 -0.26
C ASN A 66 3.42 9.13 -1.74
N GLY A 67 2.39 9.87 -2.19
CA GLY A 67 2.25 10.30 -3.58
C GLY A 67 1.93 9.16 -4.57
N VAL A 68 1.87 7.90 -4.11
CA VAL A 68 1.53 6.73 -4.93
C VAL A 68 0.10 6.85 -5.48
N MET A 69 -0.81 7.42 -4.69
CA MET A 69 -2.18 7.74 -5.10
C MET A 69 -2.34 9.14 -5.73
N SER A 70 -1.26 9.90 -5.90
CA SER A 70 -1.30 11.07 -6.80
C SER A 70 -1.41 10.64 -8.27
N ALA A 71 -1.18 9.36 -8.55
CA ALA A 71 -1.32 8.74 -9.85
C ALA A 71 -2.52 7.77 -9.82
N GLY A 72 -3.73 8.31 -9.61
CA GLY A 72 -4.93 7.70 -10.22
C GLY A 72 -4.78 7.53 -11.73
N LYS A 73 -3.74 8.15 -12.30
CA LYS A 73 -3.29 8.12 -13.68
C LYS A 73 -1.88 7.51 -13.79
N ILE A 74 -1.73 6.40 -14.51
CA ILE A 74 -0.43 5.88 -14.97
C ILE A 74 -0.11 6.52 -16.34
N GLU A 75 1.06 7.13 -16.47
CA GLU A 75 1.55 7.71 -17.73
C GLU A 75 2.75 6.90 -18.25
N LEU A 76 2.55 6.20 -19.37
CA LEU A 76 3.52 5.34 -20.04
C LEU A 76 3.48 5.61 -21.55
N PRO A 77 4.11 6.69 -22.06
CA PRO A 77 3.97 7.08 -23.46
C PRO A 77 4.19 5.93 -24.45
N PRO A 78 3.29 5.73 -25.44
CA PRO A 78 2.16 6.60 -25.80
C PRO A 78 0.85 6.36 -25.03
N LEU A 79 0.85 5.47 -24.03
CA LEU A 79 -0.31 5.07 -23.25
C LEU A 79 -0.47 5.90 -21.97
N THR A 80 -1.71 6.24 -21.62
CA THR A 80 -2.08 6.81 -20.34
C THR A 80 -3.32 6.08 -19.82
N VAL A 81 -3.36 5.76 -18.52
CA VAL A 81 -4.48 5.03 -17.90
C VAL A 81 -4.92 5.76 -16.65
N ASP A 82 -6.15 6.24 -16.62
CA ASP A 82 -6.79 6.84 -15.45
C ASP A 82 -7.73 5.82 -14.79
N PHE A 83 -7.28 5.23 -13.68
CA PHE A 83 -8.01 4.26 -12.87
C PHE A 83 -9.16 4.87 -12.08
N LEU A 84 -9.17 6.19 -11.86
CA LEU A 84 -10.28 6.87 -11.20
C LEU A 84 -11.41 7.14 -12.19
N ALA A 85 -11.07 7.54 -13.41
CA ALA A 85 -12.03 7.72 -14.51
C ALA A 85 -12.45 6.39 -15.16
N GLY A 86 -11.65 5.34 -15.01
CA GLY A 86 -11.85 4.09 -15.75
C GLY A 86 -11.54 4.23 -17.24
N GLU A 87 -10.64 5.14 -17.58
CA GLU A 87 -10.32 5.53 -18.95
C GLU A 87 -8.87 5.19 -19.30
N ALA A 88 -8.61 4.93 -20.57
CA ALA A 88 -7.25 4.88 -21.10
C ALA A 88 -7.16 5.63 -22.42
N THR A 89 -6.01 6.22 -22.70
CA THR A 89 -5.71 6.89 -23.97
C THR A 89 -4.41 6.36 -24.56
N LEU A 90 -4.38 6.19 -25.88
CA LEU A 90 -3.20 5.81 -26.65
C LEU A 90 -2.96 6.89 -27.70
N ASP A 91 -1.79 7.54 -27.67
CA ASP A 91 -1.48 8.70 -28.54
C ASP A 91 -2.54 9.81 -28.42
N GLY A 92 -3.11 9.99 -27.22
CA GLY A 92 -4.19 10.95 -26.95
C GLY A 92 -5.59 10.51 -27.39
N ASN A 93 -5.76 9.34 -28.03
CA ASN A 93 -7.07 8.80 -28.41
C ASN A 93 -7.62 7.88 -27.33
N HIS A 94 -8.88 8.07 -26.91
CA HIS A 94 -9.53 7.19 -25.94
C HIS A 94 -9.65 5.75 -26.47
N ILE A 95 -9.25 4.79 -25.65
CA ILE A 95 -9.42 3.36 -25.91
C ILE A 95 -10.45 2.78 -24.93
N LEU A 96 -11.35 1.95 -25.45
CA LEU A 96 -12.34 1.26 -24.63
C LEU A 96 -11.65 0.16 -23.82
N LEU A 97 -11.71 0.25 -22.49
CA LEU A 97 -11.24 -0.81 -21.60
C LEU A 97 -12.34 -1.87 -21.48
N ALA A 98 -12.14 -3.03 -22.11
CA ALA A 98 -13.01 -4.18 -21.88
C ALA A 98 -12.77 -4.71 -20.46
N GLN A 99 -13.81 -4.72 -19.62
CA GLN A 99 -13.75 -5.41 -18.34
C GLN A 99 -13.55 -6.91 -18.60
N LYS A 100 -12.32 -7.41 -18.38
CA LYS A 100 -12.09 -8.86 -18.29
C LYS A 100 -12.64 -9.33 -16.95
N SER A 101 -13.79 -9.98 -16.97
CA SER A 101 -14.24 -10.80 -15.85
C SER A 101 -13.30 -12.02 -15.72
N CYS A 102 -12.37 -11.97 -14.77
CA CYS A 102 -11.74 -13.20 -14.29
C CYS A 102 -12.79 -13.99 -13.50
N SER A 103 -13.37 -15.01 -14.11
CA SER A 103 -14.03 -16.08 -13.37
C SER A 103 -12.94 -16.91 -12.68
N PHE A 104 -13.03 -16.98 -11.35
CA PHE A 104 -12.31 -17.97 -10.54
C PHE A 104 -12.92 -19.35 -10.74
#